data_AF-A0A7S2UE12-F1
#
_entry.id   AF-A0A7S2UE12-F1
#
_cell.length_a   1.000
_cell.length_b   1.000
_cell.length_c   1.000
_cell.angle_alpha   90.00
_cell.angle_beta   90.00
_cell.angle_gamma   90.00
#
_symmetry.space_group_name_H-M   'P 1'
#
loop_
_entity.id
_entity.type
_entity.pdbx_description
1 polymer ?
#
loop_
_entity_poly.entity_id
_entity_poly.type
_entity_poly.pdbx_seq_one_letter_code
_entity_poly.pdbx_strand_id
1 'polypeptide(L)'
;EAAALPMAATAAYGNNTISSPHMALHTLNSNSTEGGTMVVANPQLPSPPTLSNIEEIADIVAAVQMQQRDTLSMFVSQNDCAYLKALLALFPSAEGKDDYRALATLAACVKTILLLNEPS
;
A
#
# COMPACT_ATOMS: atom_id res chain seq x y z
N GLU A 1 44.06 19.62 -54.40
CA GLU A 1 44.76 18.38 -53.99
C GLU A 1 43.77 17.58 -53.14
N ALA A 2 43.11 16.51 -53.59
CA ALA A 2 43.55 15.26 -54.25
C ALA A 2 44.38 14.34 -53.34
N ALA A 3 43.68 13.45 -52.59
CA ALA A 3 44.04 12.06 -52.26
C ALA A 3 42.86 11.49 -51.40
N ALA A 4 41.96 10.62 -51.87
CA ALA A 4 42.11 9.23 -52.32
C ALA A 4 42.65 8.28 -51.22
N LEU A 5 41.78 7.59 -50.48
CA LEU A 5 41.44 6.17 -50.69
C LEU A 5 40.35 5.67 -49.68
N PRO A 6 39.57 4.64 -50.05
CA PRO A 6 38.32 4.24 -49.38
C PRO A 6 38.32 2.80 -48.79
N MET A 7 37.17 2.42 -48.20
CA MET A 7 36.60 1.05 -48.05
C MET A 7 37.34 0.05 -47.13
N ALA A 8 36.71 -0.90 -46.43
CA ALA A 8 35.33 -1.22 -46.06
C ALA A 8 35.38 -2.50 -45.17
N ALA A 9 34.24 -2.81 -44.53
CA ALA A 9 33.83 -4.10 -43.95
C ALA A 9 34.47 -4.45 -42.58
N THR A 10 33.80 -5.03 -41.59
CA THR A 10 32.45 -5.55 -41.29
C THR A 10 32.55 -5.96 -39.80
N ALA A 11 31.56 -6.02 -38.91
CA ALA A 11 30.25 -6.62 -39.01
C ALA A 11 29.39 -6.22 -37.79
N ALA A 12 28.10 -6.45 -37.98
CA ALA A 12 26.97 -6.35 -37.07
C ALA A 12 27.19 -6.85 -35.62
N TYR A 13 26.69 -6.06 -34.67
CA TYR A 13 26.04 -6.49 -33.42
C TYR A 13 25.07 -5.34 -33.10
N GLY A 14 23.76 -5.50 -33.21
CA GLY A 14 22.95 -6.32 -32.32
C GLY A 14 21.87 -5.39 -31.76
N ASN A 15 20.77 -5.26 -32.50
CA ASN A 15 19.56 -4.61 -32.05
C ASN A 15 18.92 -5.50 -30.98
N ASN A 16 18.58 -4.96 -29.81
CA ASN A 16 17.32 -5.21 -29.09
C ASN A 16 17.37 -4.67 -27.65
N THR A 17 16.60 -3.60 -27.46
CA THR A 17 15.88 -3.23 -26.24
C THR A 17 15.25 -4.46 -25.56
N ILE A 18 15.24 -4.50 -24.21
CA ILE A 18 14.30 -5.16 -23.25
C ILE A 18 15.10 -5.36 -21.95
N SER A 19 14.89 -4.50 -20.95
CA SER A 19 13.95 -4.67 -19.83
C SER A 19 14.59 -5.42 -18.64
N SER A 20 14.68 -4.69 -17.53
CA SER A 20 15.17 -5.16 -16.23
C SER A 20 14.39 -6.37 -15.73
N PRO A 21 15.05 -7.49 -15.35
CA PRO A 21 14.42 -8.50 -14.52
C PRO A 21 14.50 -8.08 -13.05
N HIS A 22 13.37 -7.58 -12.58
CA HIS A 22 12.89 -7.61 -11.20
C HIS A 22 13.22 -8.95 -10.52
N MET A 23 14.09 -8.95 -9.51
CA MET A 23 14.17 -10.06 -8.57
C MET A 23 12.97 -9.98 -7.62
N ALA A 24 11.91 -10.70 -7.96
CA ALA A 24 10.78 -10.94 -7.06
C ALA A 24 11.25 -11.85 -5.92
N LEU A 25 11.37 -11.27 -4.71
CA LEU A 25 11.50 -12.05 -3.49
C LEU A 25 10.11 -12.65 -3.19
N HIS A 26 9.97 -13.95 -3.41
CA HIS A 26 8.92 -14.73 -2.77
C HIS A 26 9.15 -14.70 -1.26
N THR A 27 8.15 -14.30 -0.49
CA THR A 27 7.94 -14.87 0.86
C THR A 27 6.45 -15.05 1.06
N LEU A 28 6.02 -16.29 0.86
CA LEU A 28 4.76 -16.82 1.35
C LEU A 28 4.76 -16.67 2.88
N ASN A 29 3.86 -15.88 3.46
CA ASN A 29 3.61 -15.95 4.89
C ASN A 29 2.38 -16.82 5.12
N SER A 30 2.65 -18.08 5.43
CA SER A 30 1.70 -19.10 5.85
C SER A 30 1.17 -18.77 7.24
N ASN A 31 -0.14 -18.53 7.39
CA ASN A 31 -0.79 -18.56 8.69
C ASN A 31 -0.93 -20.03 9.12
N SER A 32 -0.17 -20.43 10.14
CA SER A 32 -0.37 -21.67 10.88
C SER A 32 -0.64 -21.34 12.34
N THR A 33 -1.87 -21.64 12.74
CA THR A 33 -2.47 -21.53 14.07
C THR A 33 -1.87 -22.57 15.02
N GLU A 34 -1.16 -22.19 16.09
CA GLU A 34 -1.08 -22.93 17.37
C GLU A 34 -0.57 -22.02 18.51
N GLY A 35 -1.22 -22.04 19.69
CA GLY A 35 -0.61 -21.65 20.97
C GLY A 35 -0.96 -20.25 21.52
N GLY A 36 -1.74 -20.22 22.60
CA GLY A 36 -2.12 -19.02 23.34
C GLY A 36 -0.93 -18.20 23.85
N THR A 37 -0.70 -17.08 23.18
CA THR A 37 -0.19 -15.83 23.76
C THR A 37 -1.19 -14.77 23.32
N MET A 38 -1.62 -13.89 24.21
CA MET A 38 -2.29 -12.66 23.79
C MET A 38 -1.22 -11.79 23.13
N VAL A 39 -0.84 -12.16 21.90
CA VAL A 39 -0.08 -11.31 21.01
C VAL A 39 -1.00 -10.12 20.82
N VAL A 40 -0.61 -8.97 21.39
CA VAL A 40 -1.18 -7.68 21.03
C VAL A 40 -0.91 -7.56 19.54
N ALA A 41 -1.87 -8.00 18.73
CA ALA A 41 -1.73 -8.07 17.29
C ALA A 41 -1.41 -6.65 16.83
N ASN A 42 -0.21 -6.45 16.28
CA ASN A 42 0.11 -5.19 15.62
C ASN A 42 -0.99 -4.98 14.58
N PRO A 43 -1.75 -3.87 14.57
CA PRO A 43 -2.88 -3.73 13.65
C PRO A 43 -2.34 -3.77 12.22
N GLN A 44 -2.44 -4.94 11.58
CA GLN A 44 -1.98 -5.16 10.22
C GLN A 44 -3.08 -4.67 9.28
N LEU A 45 -3.08 -3.36 9.04
CA LEU A 45 -4.02 -2.76 8.12
C LEU A 45 -3.74 -3.25 6.69
N PRO A 46 -4.77 -3.72 5.95
CA PRO A 46 -4.59 -4.17 4.58
C PRO A 46 -4.04 -3.04 3.71
N SER A 47 -2.97 -3.33 2.98
CA SER A 47 -2.23 -2.37 2.16
C SER A 47 -2.04 -2.92 0.73
N PRO A 48 -2.55 -2.25 -0.32
CA PRO A 48 -3.26 -0.97 -0.30
C PRO A 48 -4.71 -1.07 0.22
N PRO A 49 -5.28 0.00 0.79
CA PRO A 49 -6.71 0.05 1.10
C PRO A 49 -7.52 0.05 -0.21
N THR A 50 -8.62 -0.70 -0.23
CA THR A 50 -9.51 -0.85 -1.38
C THR A 50 -10.97 -0.88 -0.92
N LEU A 51 -11.93 -0.58 -1.80
CA LEU A 51 -13.35 -0.61 -1.42
C LEU A 51 -13.79 -1.97 -0.85
N SER A 52 -13.22 -3.08 -1.33
CA SER A 52 -13.56 -4.43 -0.90
C SER A 52 -13.09 -4.78 0.51
N ASN A 53 -12.09 -4.07 1.05
CA ASN A 53 -11.53 -4.33 2.39
C ASN A 53 -11.88 -3.24 3.42
N ILE A 54 -12.77 -2.30 3.08
CA ILE A 54 -13.17 -1.20 3.98
C ILE A 54 -13.80 -1.72 5.28
N GLU A 55 -14.63 -2.77 5.22
CA GLU A 55 -15.24 -3.33 6.43
C GLU A 55 -14.17 -3.95 7.35
N GLU A 56 -13.20 -4.67 6.80
CA GLU A 56 -12.06 -5.22 7.54
C GLU A 56 -11.20 -4.11 8.17
N ILE A 57 -10.92 -3.04 7.42
CA ILE A 57 -10.21 -1.86 7.94
C ILE A 57 -10.97 -1.26 9.12
N ALA A 58 -12.30 -1.13 9.01
CA ALA A 58 -13.14 -0.59 10.07
C ALA A 58 -13.08 -1.47 11.33
N ASP A 59 -13.16 -2.79 11.19
CA ASP A 59 -13.04 -3.73 12.30
C ASP A 59 -11.66 -3.64 12.98
N ILE A 60 -10.57 -3.59 12.20
CA ILE A 60 -9.21 -3.46 12.74
C ILE A 60 -9.05 -2.13 13.49
N VAL A 61 -9.47 -1.02 12.88
CA VAL A 61 -9.38 0.32 13.48
C VAL A 61 -10.25 0.42 14.72
N ALA A 62 -11.44 -0.17 14.74
CA ALA A 62 -12.33 -0.21 15.90
C ALA A 62 -11.79 -1.11 17.02
N ALA A 63 -11.05 -2.17 16.68
CA ALA A 63 -10.41 -3.07 17.63
C ALA A 63 -9.11 -2.51 18.25
N VAL A 64 -8.60 -1.37 17.75
CA VAL A 64 -7.38 -0.76 18.30
C VAL A 64 -7.62 -0.29 19.73
N GLN A 65 -6.90 -0.93 20.66
CA GLN A 65 -6.89 -0.54 22.06
C GLN A 65 -5.87 0.58 22.32
N MET A 66 -5.96 1.24 23.48
CA MET A 66 -5.05 2.34 23.87
C MET A 66 -3.57 2.01 23.68
N GLN A 67 -3.13 0.78 23.98
CA GLN A 67 -1.73 0.36 23.85
C GLN A 67 -1.25 0.18 22.39
N GLN A 68 -2.17 0.04 21.44
CA GLN A 68 -1.90 -0.10 20.01
C GLN A 68 -2.04 1.23 19.25
N ARG A 69 -2.49 2.29 19.93
CA ARG A 69 -2.67 3.62 19.32
C ARG A 69 -1.37 4.19 18.81
N ASP A 70 -0.30 4.13 19.59
CA ASP A 70 1.03 4.61 19.16
C ASP A 70 1.53 3.87 17.93
N THR A 71 1.32 2.56 17.87
CA THR A 71 1.69 1.74 16.72
C THR A 71 0.89 2.10 15.47
N LEU A 72 -0.43 2.26 15.61
CA LEU A 72 -1.32 2.68 14.51
C LEU A 72 -0.96 4.09 14.04
N SER A 73 -0.73 5.02 14.97
CA SER A 73 -0.31 6.38 14.70
C SER A 73 1.01 6.39 13.92
N MET A 74 2.01 5.68 14.41
CA MET A 74 3.30 5.55 13.73
C MET A 74 3.17 4.92 12.34
N PHE A 75 2.27 3.94 12.15
CA PHE A 75 1.99 3.36 10.83
C PHE A 75 1.33 4.38 9.89
N VAL A 76 0.29 5.07 10.34
CA VAL A 76 -0.46 6.03 9.51
C VAL A 76 0.37 7.25 9.16
N SER A 77 1.26 7.70 10.05
CA SER A 77 2.15 8.84 9.82
C SER A 77 3.36 8.51 8.94
N GLN A 78 3.62 7.24 8.61
CA GLN A 78 4.70 6.86 7.71
C GLN A 78 4.47 7.39 6.29
N ASN A 79 5.58 7.63 5.60
CA ASN A 79 5.63 7.96 4.17
C ASN A 79 4.67 9.11 3.78
N ASP A 80 4.74 10.22 4.53
CA ASP A 80 3.91 11.41 4.31
C ASP A 80 2.40 11.11 4.33
N CYS A 81 1.98 10.31 5.32
CA CYS A 81 0.60 9.86 5.49
C CYS A 81 0.02 9.12 4.26
N ALA A 82 0.84 8.34 3.56
CA ALA A 82 0.46 7.64 2.32
C ALA A 82 -0.80 6.77 2.50
N TYR A 83 -0.92 6.08 3.64
CA TYR A 83 -2.09 5.23 3.92
C TYR A 83 -3.38 6.05 4.06
N LEU A 84 -3.32 7.16 4.80
CA LEU A 84 -4.46 8.07 4.94
C LEU A 84 -4.87 8.69 3.60
N LYS A 85 -3.89 9.08 2.79
CA LYS A 85 -4.14 9.58 1.43
C LYS A 85 -4.79 8.52 0.54
N ALA A 86 -4.35 7.27 0.65
CA ALA A 86 -4.94 6.16 -0.09
C ALA A 86 -6.41 5.91 0.34
N LEU A 87 -6.72 5.98 1.63
CA LEU A 87 -8.12 5.95 2.11
C LEU A 87 -8.94 7.11 1.54
N LEU A 88 -8.40 8.33 1.56
CA LEU A 88 -9.09 9.50 1.01
C LEU A 88 -9.33 9.39 -0.51
N ALA A 89 -8.43 8.74 -1.25
CA ALA A 89 -8.59 8.50 -2.68
C ALA A 89 -9.72 7.51 -3.02
N LEU A 90 -10.24 6.76 -2.04
CA LEU A 90 -11.36 5.85 -2.25
C LEU A 90 -12.73 6.56 -2.24
N PHE A 91 -12.85 7.76 -1.67
CA PHE A 91 -14.12 8.51 -1.63
C PHE A 91 -14.72 8.72 -3.02
N PRO A 92 -14.02 9.29 -4.01
CA PRO A 92 -14.58 9.49 -5.35
C PRO A 92 -15.02 8.18 -6.02
N SER A 93 -14.34 7.07 -5.72
CA SER A 93 -14.66 5.75 -6.29
C SER A 93 -15.93 5.14 -5.68
N ALA A 94 -16.19 5.40 -4.40
CA ALA A 94 -17.42 4.99 -3.72
C ALA A 94 -18.60 5.91 -4.08
N GLU A 95 -18.37 7.22 -4.18
CA GLU A 95 -19.38 8.20 -4.63
C GLU A 95 -19.85 7.91 -6.05
N GLY A 96 -18.92 7.64 -6.98
CA GLY A 96 -19.27 7.32 -8.37
C GLY A 96 -20.00 5.98 -8.55
N LYS A 97 -20.09 5.16 -7.50
CA LYS A 97 -20.86 3.91 -7.45
C LYS A 97 -22.19 4.03 -6.68
N ASP A 98 -22.49 5.21 -6.13
CA ASP A 98 -23.60 5.43 -5.19
C ASP A 98 -23.56 4.48 -3.97
N ASP A 99 -22.36 4.04 -3.57
CA ASP A 99 -22.17 3.15 -2.42
C ASP A 99 -22.01 3.96 -1.13
N TYR A 100 -23.13 4.53 -0.68
CA TYR A 100 -23.20 5.35 0.54
C TYR A 100 -22.83 4.56 1.80
N ARG A 101 -22.98 3.23 1.79
CA ARG A 101 -22.57 2.36 2.90
C ARG A 101 -21.05 2.34 3.00
N ALA A 102 -20.35 2.05 1.90
CA ALA A 102 -18.89 2.10 1.86
C ALA A 102 -18.36 3.51 2.20
N LEU A 103 -19.04 4.56 1.72
CA LEU A 103 -18.70 5.95 2.02
C LEU A 103 -18.77 6.27 3.52
N ALA A 104 -19.85 5.85 4.18
CA ALA A 104 -20.03 6.05 5.61
C ALA A 104 -18.97 5.30 6.43
N THR A 105 -18.66 4.05 6.05
CA THR A 105 -17.63 3.26 6.72
C THR A 105 -16.23 3.86 6.51
N LEU A 106 -15.92 4.32 5.31
CA LEU A 106 -14.65 5.00 5.00
C LEU A 106 -14.50 6.29 5.82
N ALA A 107 -15.55 7.09 5.93
CA ALA A 107 -15.58 8.30 6.76
C ALA A 107 -15.39 7.97 8.26
N ALA A 108 -16.03 6.91 8.75
CA ALA A 108 -15.83 6.44 10.12
C ALA A 108 -14.39 5.97 10.37
N CYS A 109 -13.78 5.25 9.43
CA CYS A 109 -12.38 4.81 9.51
C CYS A 109 -11.43 6.01 9.60
N VAL A 110 -11.55 6.95 8.66
CA VAL A 110 -10.72 8.17 8.61
C VAL A 110 -10.87 8.98 9.89
N LYS A 111 -12.12 9.20 10.34
CA LYS A 111 -12.39 9.92 11.60
C LYS A 111 -11.75 9.22 12.79
N THR A 112 -11.89 7.90 12.90
CA THR A 112 -11.36 7.13 14.03
C THR A 112 -9.84 7.17 14.03
N ILE A 113 -9.19 7.02 12.88
CA ILE A 113 -7.74 7.14 12.75
C ILE A 113 -7.27 8.53 13.20
N LEU A 114 -7.96 9.61 12.82
CA LEU A 114 -7.61 10.97 13.23
C LEU A 114 -7.79 11.18 14.74
N LEU A 115 -8.91 10.71 15.32
CA LEU A 115 -9.16 10.79 16.77
C LEU A 115 -8.14 9.98 17.57
N LEU A 116 -7.75 8.80 17.06
CA LEU A 116 -6.70 7.98 17.68
C LEU A 116 -5.31 8.62 17.58
N ASN A 117 -5.12 9.61 16.70
CA ASN A 117 -3.87 10.35 16.54
C ASN A 117 -3.81 11.68 17.32
N GLU A 118 -4.89 12.11 17.99
CA GLU A 118 -4.83 13.35 18.78
C GLU A 118 -3.98 13.14 20.06
N PRO A 119 -2.94 13.96 20.31
CA PRO A 119 -2.18 13.92 21.55
C PRO A 119 -3.08 14.37 22.70
N SER A 120 -3.11 13.56 23.78
CA SER A 120 -3.78 13.93 25.04
C SER A 120 -2.98 14.97 25.82
#